data_AF-A0A6S6STC7-F1
#
_entry.id   AF-A0A6S6STC7-F1
#
_cell.length_a   1.000
_cell.length_b   1.000
_cell.length_c   1.000
_cell.angle_alpha   90.00
_cell.angle_beta   90.00
_cell.angle_gamma   90.00
#
_symmetry.space_group_name_H-M   'P 1'
#
loop_
_entity.id
_entity.type
_entity.pdbx_description
1 polymer ?
#
loop_
_entity_poly.entity_id
_entity_poly.type
_entity_poly.pdbx_seq_one_letter_code
_entity_poly.pdbx_strand_id
1 'polypeptide(L)'
;MQNISIGEIQKNISLLTQLTDVFAIIDKRKKQRVAIVYPIQKHSVIGSMAGKYRDRVAKCDDLEHAKEVAMMEAMGEKYGLSN
;
A
#
# COMPACT_ATOMS: atom_id res chain seq x y z
N MET A 1 -18.01 4.67 -9.30
CA MET A 1 -17.95 5.42 -8.02
C MET A 1 -19.35 5.44 -7.42
N GLN A 2 -19.55 4.74 -6.29
CA GLN A 2 -20.86 4.69 -5.62
C GLN A 2 -21.17 6.00 -4.90
N ASN A 3 -22.45 6.31 -4.78
CA ASN A 3 -22.95 7.49 -4.08
C ASN A 3 -23.75 7.05 -2.85
N ILE A 4 -23.34 7.46 -1.66
CA ILE A 4 -23.96 7.08 -0.40
C ILE A 4 -24.51 8.32 0.29
N SER A 5 -25.73 8.23 0.84
CA SER A 5 -26.31 9.36 1.58
C SER A 5 -25.68 9.52 2.96
N ILE A 6 -25.55 10.76 3.43
CA ILE A 6 -25.19 11.05 4.83
C ILE A 6 -26.09 10.30 5.83
N GLY A 7 -27.40 10.25 5.57
CA GLY A 7 -28.35 9.57 6.46
C GLY A 7 -28.19 8.05 6.48
N GLU A 8 -27.71 7.45 5.39
CA GLU A 8 -27.42 6.01 5.32
C GLU A 8 -26.15 5.68 6.11
N ILE A 9 -25.12 6.52 6.00
CA ILE A 9 -23.88 6.40 6.78
C ILE A 9 -24.14 6.56 8.28
N GLN A 10 -25.00 7.52 8.66
CA GLN A 10 -25.35 7.73 10.07
C GLN A 10 -26.08 6.52 10.67
N LYS A 11 -26.94 5.85 9.90
CA LYS A 11 -27.66 4.66 10.36
C LYS A 11 -26.75 3.43 10.45
N ASN A 12 -25.80 3.30 9.52
CA ASN A 12 -24.95 2.13 9.38
C ASN A 12 -23.47 2.54 9.24
N ILE A 13 -22.90 3.08 10.32
CA ILE A 13 -21.49 3.54 10.32
C ILE A 13 -20.51 2.40 9.97
N SER A 14 -20.88 1.16 10.31
CA SER A 14 -20.12 -0.06 10.01
C SER A 14 -19.92 -0.30 8.52
N LEU A 15 -20.74 0.30 7.64
CA LEU A 15 -20.56 0.21 6.20
C LEU A 15 -19.20 0.78 5.78
N LEU A 16 -18.69 1.80 6.49
CA LEU A 16 -17.40 2.44 6.19
C LEU A 16 -16.20 1.50 6.35
N THR A 17 -16.31 0.45 7.17
CA THR A 17 -15.21 -0.51 7.39
C THR A 17 -15.20 -1.65 6.38
N GLN A 18 -16.31 -1.86 5.67
CA GLN A 18 -16.45 -2.92 4.67
C GLN A 18 -16.21 -2.44 3.23
N LEU A 19 -16.31 -1.13 2.99
CA LEU A 19 -16.10 -0.55 1.68
C LEU A 19 -14.62 -0.56 1.29
N THR A 20 -14.31 -1.26 0.21
CA THR A 20 -12.96 -1.33 -0.40
C THR A 20 -12.80 -0.34 -1.55
N ASP A 21 -13.91 0.11 -2.13
CA ASP A 21 -13.94 0.98 -3.30
C ASP A 21 -14.19 2.44 -2.93
N VAL A 22 -13.73 3.35 -3.79
CA VAL A 22 -13.94 4.79 -3.64
C VAL A 22 -15.43 5.14 -3.80
N PHE A 23 -15.96 5.91 -2.84
CA PHE A 23 -17.35 6.36 -2.84
C PHE A 23 -17.49 7.85 -2.49
N ALA A 24 -18.58 8.46 -2.96
CA ALA A 24 -18.92 9.84 -2.68
C ALA A 24 -20.07 9.91 -1.66
N ILE A 25 -19.94 10.84 -0.72
CA ILE A 25 -20.98 11.17 0.26
C ILE A 25 -21.83 12.31 -0.29
N ILE A 26 -23.14 12.11 -0.35
CA ILE A 26 -24.10 13.07 -0.86
C ILE A 26 -25.09 13.49 0.23
N ASP A 27 -25.29 14.80 0.35
CA ASP A 27 -26.45 15.34 1.05
C ASP A 27 -27.65 15.32 0.10
N LYS A 28 -28.60 14.41 0.34
CA LYS A 28 -29.82 14.27 -0.47
C LYS A 28 -30.75 15.49 -0.33
N ARG A 29 -30.68 16.26 0.77
CA ARG A 29 -31.54 17.45 0.99
C ARG A 29 -31.06 18.63 0.15
N LYS A 30 -29.75 18.86 0.14
CA LYS A 30 -29.12 19.94 -0.63
C LYS A 30 -28.72 19.55 -2.05
N LYS A 31 -28.88 18.27 -2.42
CA LYS A 31 -28.45 17.67 -3.71
C LYS A 31 -26.98 17.95 -4.05
N GLN A 32 -26.14 17.99 -3.02
CA GLN A 32 -24.71 18.33 -3.15
C GLN A 32 -23.82 17.18 -2.70
N ARG A 33 -22.68 17.00 -3.38
CA ARG A 33 -21.61 16.12 -2.92
C ARG A 33 -20.87 16.83 -1.80
N VAL A 34 -20.72 16.15 -0.67
CA VAL A 34 -20.10 16.71 0.54
C VAL A 34 -18.67 16.23 0.68
N ALA A 35 -18.40 14.96 0.36
CA ALA A 35 -17.06 14.39 0.45
C ALA A 35 -16.86 13.26 -0.55
N ILE A 36 -15.60 12.96 -0.83
CA ILE A 36 -15.16 11.74 -1.52
C ILE A 36 -14.27 10.99 -0.53
N VAL A 37 -14.56 9.72 -0.30
CA VAL A 37 -13.85 8.88 0.66
C VAL A 37 -13.03 7.83 -0.08
N TYR A 38 -11.74 7.76 0.27
CA TYR A 38 -10.80 6.78 -0.26
C TYR A 38 -10.46 5.78 0.85
N PRO A 39 -10.97 4.54 0.78
CA PRO A 39 -10.62 3.52 1.74
C PRO A 39 -9.12 3.23 1.72
N ILE A 40 -8.52 3.04 2.90
CA ILE A 40 -7.13 2.60 3.00
C ILE A 40 -7.06 1.16 2.47
N GLN A 41 -6.42 0.97 1.31
CA GLN A 41 -6.15 -0.36 0.79
C GLN A 41 -5.14 -1.06 1.71
N LYS A 42 -5.59 -2.06 2.46
CA LYS A 42 -4.71 -2.87 3.33
C LYS A 42 -3.80 -3.82 2.55
N HIS A 43 -4.03 -4.00 1.25
CA HIS A 43 -3.25 -4.89 0.42
C HIS A 43 -2.00 -4.18 -0.09
N SER A 44 -0.83 -4.59 0.41
CA SER A 44 0.45 -4.15 -0.12
C SER A 44 0.69 -4.76 -1.50
N VAL A 45 0.79 -3.91 -2.52
CA VAL A 45 1.15 -4.29 -3.90
C VAL A 45 2.62 -4.71 -4.00
N ILE A 46 3.43 -4.43 -2.98
CA ILE A 46 4.86 -4.74 -2.95
C ILE A 46 5.10 -6.25 -3.14
N GLY A 47 4.25 -7.08 -2.55
CA GLY A 47 4.34 -8.54 -2.67
C GLY A 47 4.10 -9.06 -4.08
N SER A 48 3.22 -8.42 -4.86
CA SER A 48 3.00 -8.77 -6.27
C SER A 48 4.06 -8.17 -7.20
N MET A 49 4.62 -7.01 -6.84
CA MET A 49 5.71 -6.36 -7.59
C MET A 49 7.05 -7.12 -7.50
N ALA A 50 7.28 -7.91 -6.46
CA ALA A 50 8.51 -8.67 -6.28
C ALA A 50 8.74 -9.76 -7.37
N GLY A 51 7.68 -10.18 -8.07
CA GLY A 51 7.75 -11.08 -9.22
C GLY A 51 8.57 -12.35 -8.96
N LYS A 52 9.42 -12.72 -9.93
CA LYS A 52 10.28 -13.94 -9.88
C LYS A 52 11.40 -13.88 -8.83
N TYR A 53 11.64 -12.73 -8.21
CA TYR A 53 12.73 -12.52 -7.25
C TYR A 53 12.25 -12.47 -5.80
N ARG A 54 10.95 -12.65 -5.57
CA ARG A 54 10.33 -12.56 -4.24
C ARG A 54 11.02 -13.40 -3.17
N ASP A 55 11.48 -14.60 -3.52
CA ASP A 55 12.13 -15.54 -2.59
C ASP A 55 13.66 -15.54 -2.71
N ARG A 56 14.23 -14.69 -3.58
CA ARG A 56 15.68 -14.60 -3.82
C ARG A 56 16.38 -13.51 -3.03
N VAL A 57 15.62 -12.56 -2.47
CA VAL A 57 16.18 -11.41 -1.77
C VAL A 57 15.75 -11.46 -0.31
N ALA A 58 16.72 -11.43 0.60
CA ALA A 58 16.44 -11.29 2.03
C ALA A 58 15.77 -9.94 2.29
N LYS A 59 14.68 -9.94 3.07
CA LYS A 59 14.06 -8.68 3.49
C LYS A 59 15.06 -7.94 4.38
N CYS A 60 15.36 -6.71 4.02
CA CYS A 60 16.24 -5.85 4.79
C CYS A 60 15.51 -4.54 5.08
N ASP A 61 15.45 -4.17 6.35
CA ASP A 61 14.80 -2.94 6.81
C ASP A 61 15.73 -1.72 6.73
N ASP A 62 17.05 -1.94 6.58
CA ASP A 62 18.07 -0.89 6.44
C ASP A 62 18.75 -0.97 5.07
N LEU A 63 18.31 -0.09 4.17
CA LEU A 63 18.80 -0.04 2.79
C LEU A 63 20.27 0.36 2.70
N GLU A 64 20.77 1.24 3.57
CA GLU A 64 22.17 1.69 3.50
C GLU A 64 23.10 0.57 3.91
N HIS A 65 22.78 -0.14 5.00
CA HIS A 65 23.55 -1.32 5.39
C HIS A 65 23.54 -2.42 4.31
N ALA A 66 22.38 -2.66 3.68
CA ALA A 66 22.28 -3.63 2.58
C ALA A 66 23.18 -3.29 1.37
N LYS A 67 23.29 -2.00 1.03
CA LYS A 67 24.17 -1.54 -0.06
C LYS A 67 25.64 -1.73 0.29
N GLU A 68 26.03 -1.40 1.52
CA GLU A 68 27.42 -1.56 1.98
C GLU A 68 27.86 -3.03 1.92
N VAL A 69 27.03 -3.95 2.40
CA VAL A 69 27.31 -5.39 2.36
C VAL A 69 27.43 -5.89 0.93
N ALA A 70 26.46 -5.56 0.07
CA ALA A 70 26.49 -5.97 -1.34
C ALA A 70 27.70 -5.40 -2.09
N MET A 71 28.10 -4.17 -1.77
CA MET A 71 29.28 -3.53 -2.36
C MET A 71 30.58 -4.18 -1.87
N MET A 72 30.66 -4.55 -0.59
CA MET A 72 31.80 -5.27 -0.05
C MET A 72 31.95 -6.66 -0.65
N GLU A 73 30.86 -7.43 -0.79
CA GLU A 73 30.88 -8.74 -1.46
C GLU A 73 31.32 -8.61 -2.92
N ALA A 74 30.75 -7.66 -3.67
CA ALA A 74 31.10 -7.45 -5.08
C ALA A 74 32.56 -7.01 -5.27
N MET A 75 33.11 -6.20 -4.35
CA MET A 75 34.54 -5.86 -4.35
C MET A 75 35.40 -7.06 -3.94
N GLY A 76 34.94 -7.88 -2.99
CA GLY A 76 35.59 -9.12 -2.57
C GLY A 76 35.76 -10.11 -3.72
N GLU A 77 34.73 -10.30 -4.53
CA GLU A 77 34.78 -11.16 -5.73
C GLU A 77 35.67 -10.57 -6.82
N LYS A 78 35.53 -9.26 -7.10
CA LYS A 78 36.25 -8.60 -8.19
C LYS A 78 37.76 -8.51 -7.96
N TYR A 79 38.17 -8.30 -6.71
CA TYR A 79 39.58 -8.10 -6.34
C TYR A 79 40.20 -9.34 -5.67
N GLY A 80 39.47 -10.46 -5.58
CA GLY A 80 39.98 -11.70 -4.98
C GLY A 80 40.31 -11.57 -3.50
N LEU A 81 39.64 -10.66 -2.79
CA LEU A 81 39.82 -10.43 -1.35
C LEU A 81 38.92 -11.37 -0.50
N SER A 82 38.16 -12.23 -1.17
CA SER A 82 37.34 -13.27 -0.56
C SER A 82 38.15 -14.59 -0.57
N ASN A 83 38.51 -15.09 0.61
CA ASN A 83 39.05 -16.43 0.81
C ASN A 83 37.93 -17.47 0.86
#